data_AF-A0A7V1H151-F1
#
_entry.id   AF-A0A7V1H151-F1
#
_cell.length_a   1.000
_cell.length_b   1.000
_cell.length_c   1.000
_cell.angle_alpha   90.00
_cell.angle_beta   90.00
_cell.angle_gamma   90.00
#
_symmetry.space_group_name_H-M   'P 1'
#
loop_
_entity.id
_entity.type
_entity.pdbx_description
1 polymer ?
#
loop_
_entity_poly.entity_id
_entity_poly.type
_entity_poly.pdbx_seq_one_letter_code
_entity_poly.pdbx_strand_id
1 'polypeptide(L)'
;MKERPIKICDTTLRDAHQSLWATRMTTEDMLPILQQIDDIGFFAIEMWGGATFDSCLRFLDENPWDRLRVLKSYFRSTPLLMLLRGQNIVGYRHYPDDIVRRFVKAAVVNGMDIFRIFDAQQHQ
;
A
#
# COMPACT_ATOMS: atom_id res chain seq x y z
N MET A 1 -31.19 16.83 -3.64
CA MET A 1 -29.74 16.58 -3.90
C MET A 1 -29.61 15.20 -4.51
N LYS A 2 -28.76 14.98 -5.52
CA LYS A 2 -28.45 13.63 -6.01
C LYS A 2 -27.79 12.84 -4.87
N GLU A 3 -28.19 11.58 -4.67
CA GLU A 3 -27.54 10.70 -3.71
C GLU A 3 -26.04 10.59 -4.04
N ARG A 4 -25.19 10.74 -3.02
CA ARG A 4 -23.73 10.61 -3.12
C ARG A 4 -23.29 9.59 -2.08
N PRO A 5 -23.27 8.29 -2.41
CA PRO A 5 -22.85 7.26 -1.48
C PRO A 5 -21.41 7.50 -1.01
N ILE A 6 -21.14 7.23 0.26
CA ILE A 6 -19.81 7.36 0.85
C ILE A 6 -18.90 6.29 0.24
N LYS A 7 -17.71 6.70 -0.15
CA LYS A 7 -16.65 5.84 -0.68
C LYS A 7 -15.81 5.30 0.48
N ILE A 8 -15.60 3.99 0.52
CA ILE A 8 -14.85 3.32 1.59
C ILE A 8 -13.52 2.80 1.04
N CYS A 9 -12.43 3.08 1.76
CA CYS A 9 -11.12 2.49 1.52
C CYS A 9 -10.89 1.40 2.57
N ASP A 10 -10.69 0.16 2.13
CA ASP A 10 -10.28 -0.91 3.04
C ASP A 10 -8.81 -0.74 3.43
N THR A 11 -8.46 -1.06 4.67
CA THR A 11 -7.08 -0.94 5.20
C THR A 11 -6.58 -2.24 5.83
N THR A 12 -7.32 -3.34 5.65
CA THR A 12 -7.07 -4.62 6.28
C THR A 12 -5.69 -5.16 5.92
N LEU A 13 -5.26 -4.97 4.66
CA LEU A 13 -3.99 -5.47 4.13
C LEU A 13 -2.77 -4.56 4.43
N ARG A 14 -2.95 -3.42 5.13
CA ARG A 14 -1.87 -2.49 5.49
C ARG A 14 -1.97 -1.97 6.91
N ASP A 15 -2.85 -1.00 7.15
CA ASP A 15 -2.84 -0.19 8.38
C ASP A 15 -3.45 -0.93 9.57
N ALA A 16 -4.45 -1.78 9.33
CA ALA A 16 -5.08 -2.57 10.39
C ALA A 16 -4.05 -3.46 11.10
N HIS A 17 -3.34 -4.26 10.32
CA HIS A 17 -2.38 -5.24 10.84
C HIS A 17 -1.07 -4.60 11.30
N GLN A 18 -0.70 -3.45 10.72
CA GLN A 18 0.35 -2.58 11.24
C GLN A 18 0.03 -2.09 12.66
N SER A 19 -1.24 -1.74 12.92
CA SER A 19 -1.70 -1.23 14.22
C SER A 19 -1.92 -2.33 15.26
N LEU A 20 -2.43 -3.49 14.83
CA LEU A 20 -2.88 -4.55 15.74
C LEU A 20 -1.80 -5.59 16.07
N TRP A 21 -0.90 -5.92 15.13
CA TRP A 21 0.10 -6.98 15.35
C TRP A 21 1.45 -6.71 14.68
N ALA A 22 1.91 -5.46 14.75
CA ALA A 22 3.27 -5.07 14.35
C ALA A 22 3.63 -5.39 12.88
N THR A 23 2.65 -5.30 11.98
CA THR A 23 2.86 -5.42 10.52
C THR A 23 3.30 -6.83 10.07
N ARG A 24 2.84 -7.89 10.75
CA ARG A 24 3.33 -9.27 10.54
C ARG A 24 2.44 -10.16 9.67
N MET A 25 1.46 -9.60 8.97
CA MET A 25 0.68 -10.36 8.00
C MET A 25 1.57 -10.72 6.79
N THR A 26 1.76 -12.02 6.55
CA THR A 26 2.53 -12.54 5.40
C THR A 26 1.75 -12.38 4.11
N THR A 27 2.41 -12.50 2.95
CA THR A 27 1.69 -12.53 1.67
C THR A 27 0.77 -13.76 1.61
N GLU A 28 1.22 -14.91 2.14
CA GLU A 28 0.43 -16.15 2.18
C GLU A 28 -0.88 -15.99 2.95
N ASP A 29 -0.86 -15.33 4.10
CA ASP A 29 -2.07 -15.05 4.90
C ASP A 29 -3.10 -14.21 4.13
N MET A 30 -2.64 -13.35 3.20
CA MET A 30 -3.50 -12.45 2.44
C MET A 30 -4.22 -13.17 1.29
N LEU A 31 -3.56 -14.11 0.61
CA LEU A 31 -4.04 -14.72 -0.65
C LEU A 31 -5.48 -15.28 -0.61
N PRO A 32 -5.90 -16.01 0.44
CA PRO A 32 -7.19 -16.71 0.42
C PRO A 32 -8.41 -15.78 0.31
N ILE A 33 -8.28 -14.50 0.69
CA ILE A 33 -9.41 -13.57 0.76
C ILE A 33 -9.40 -12.50 -0.36
N LEU A 34 -8.32 -12.39 -1.13
CA LEU A 34 -8.12 -11.26 -2.06
C LEU A 34 -9.26 -11.10 -3.09
N GLN A 35 -9.73 -12.20 -3.68
CA GLN A 35 -10.81 -12.13 -4.68
C GLN A 35 -12.11 -11.63 -4.05
N GLN A 36 -12.45 -12.11 -2.86
CA GLN A 36 -13.65 -11.66 -2.15
C GLN A 36 -13.56 -10.16 -1.80
N ILE A 37 -12.37 -9.67 -1.47
CA ILE A 37 -12.16 -8.24 -1.23
C ILE A 37 -12.38 -7.43 -2.51
N ASP A 38 -11.86 -7.88 -3.67
CA ASP A 38 -12.04 -7.18 -4.95
C ASP A 38 -13.53 -7.11 -5.36
N ASP A 39 -14.29 -8.17 -5.08
CA ASP A 39 -15.71 -8.28 -5.44
C ASP A 39 -16.64 -7.37 -4.61
N ILE A 40 -16.18 -6.82 -3.47
CA ILE A 40 -16.98 -5.92 -2.61
C ILE A 40 -17.23 -4.57 -3.28
N GLY A 41 -16.31 -4.11 -4.14
CA GLY A 41 -16.41 -2.80 -4.80
C GLY A 41 -16.02 -1.63 -3.90
N PHE A 42 -14.94 -1.79 -3.11
CA PHE A 42 -14.34 -0.68 -2.38
C PHE A 42 -13.86 0.44 -3.32
N PHE A 43 -13.70 1.65 -2.78
CA PHE A 43 -13.10 2.74 -3.54
C PHE A 43 -11.62 2.49 -3.82
N ALA A 44 -10.90 1.92 -2.85
CA ALA A 44 -9.51 1.53 -2.96
C ALA A 44 -9.15 0.53 -1.86
N ILE A 45 -8.10 -0.26 -2.08
CA ILE A 45 -7.51 -1.14 -1.07
C ILE A 45 -6.15 -0.60 -0.66
N GLU A 46 -6.02 -0.20 0.60
CA GLU A 46 -4.72 0.18 1.15
C GLU A 46 -3.94 -1.08 1.53
N MET A 47 -2.90 -1.39 0.75
CA MET A 47 -2.17 -2.66 0.84
C MET A 47 -0.64 -2.53 0.80
N TRP A 48 -0.11 -1.30 0.69
CA TRP A 48 1.34 -1.10 0.57
C TRP A 48 1.83 0.21 1.20
N GLY A 49 3.15 0.34 1.31
CA GLY A 49 3.79 1.48 1.96
C GLY A 49 3.70 1.41 3.49
N GLY A 50 3.92 2.53 4.17
CA GLY A 50 4.07 2.53 5.63
C GLY A 50 5.18 1.57 6.09
N ALA A 51 4.91 0.78 7.13
CA ALA A 51 5.88 -0.18 7.66
C ALA A 51 5.95 -1.51 6.87
N THR A 52 5.03 -1.74 5.92
CA THR A 52 4.97 -3.03 5.20
C THR A 52 6.24 -3.31 4.41
N PHE A 53 6.86 -2.29 3.81
CA PHE A 53 8.07 -2.43 3.02
C PHE A 53 9.27 -2.91 3.86
N ASP A 54 9.50 -2.30 5.03
CA ASP A 54 10.54 -2.73 5.97
C ASP A 54 10.20 -4.09 6.59
N SER A 55 8.92 -4.33 6.94
CA SER A 55 8.51 -5.59 7.57
C SER A 55 8.72 -6.81 6.66
N CYS A 56 8.39 -6.67 5.36
CA CYS A 56 8.64 -7.72 4.37
C CYS A 56 10.12 -8.14 4.41
N LEU A 57 11.03 -7.17 4.31
CA LEU A 57 12.47 -7.42 4.23
C LEU A 57 13.08 -7.87 5.56
N ARG A 58 12.62 -7.30 6.68
CA ARG A 58 13.28 -7.46 7.99
C ARG A 58 12.76 -8.65 8.80
N PHE A 59 11.47 -8.95 8.67
CA PHE A 59 10.79 -9.89 9.58
C PHE A 59 10.10 -11.05 8.89
N LEU A 60 9.69 -10.89 7.63
CA LEU A 60 8.90 -11.90 6.92
C LEU A 60 9.72 -12.67 5.89
N ASP A 61 10.96 -12.27 5.62
CA ASP A 61 11.80 -12.82 4.56
C ASP A 61 11.11 -12.78 3.18
N GLU A 62 10.38 -11.69 2.93
CA GLU A 62 9.62 -11.47 1.71
C GLU A 62 10.14 -10.26 0.94
N ASN A 63 10.02 -10.32 -0.38
CA ASN A 63 10.26 -9.16 -1.23
C ASN A 63 8.98 -8.31 -1.35
N PRO A 64 8.99 -7.04 -0.91
CA PRO A 64 7.79 -6.20 -0.96
C PRO A 64 7.30 -5.95 -2.39
N TRP A 65 8.19 -5.96 -3.39
CA TRP A 65 7.81 -5.79 -4.79
C TRP A 65 7.10 -7.03 -5.35
N ASP A 66 7.50 -8.22 -4.91
CA ASP A 66 6.79 -9.46 -5.27
C ASP A 66 5.41 -9.45 -4.63
N ARG A 67 5.28 -9.05 -3.36
CA ARG A 67 3.98 -8.86 -2.70
C ARG A 67 3.07 -7.94 -3.52
N LEU A 68 3.57 -6.78 -3.98
CA LEU A 68 2.79 -5.86 -4.81
C LEU A 68 2.30 -6.52 -6.11
N ARG A 69 3.20 -7.18 -6.85
CA ARG A 69 2.85 -7.85 -8.12
C ARG A 69 1.84 -8.98 -7.92
N VAL A 70 2.05 -9.79 -6.88
CA VAL A 70 1.15 -10.90 -6.54
C VAL A 70 -0.23 -10.34 -6.21
N LEU A 71 -0.34 -9.39 -5.29
CA LEU A 71 -1.65 -8.83 -4.92
C LEU A 71 -2.32 -8.12 -6.12
N LYS A 72 -1.57 -7.37 -6.95
CA LYS A 72 -2.12 -6.76 -8.16
C LYS A 72 -2.72 -7.78 -9.12
N SER A 73 -2.21 -9.00 -9.18
CA SER A 73 -2.76 -10.04 -10.07
C SER A 73 -4.18 -10.47 -9.68
N TYR A 74 -4.57 -10.29 -8.40
CA TYR A 74 -5.91 -10.56 -7.88
C TYR A 74 -6.84 -9.34 -7.96
N PHE A 75 -6.34 -8.13 -7.74
CA PHE A 75 -7.15 -6.90 -7.78
C PHE A 75 -7.25 -6.33 -9.20
N ARG A 76 -8.33 -6.69 -9.91
CA ARG A 76 -8.59 -6.21 -11.29
C ARG A 76 -9.60 -5.08 -11.33
N SER A 77 -10.49 -5.02 -10.34
CA SER A 77 -11.62 -4.08 -10.32
C SER A 77 -11.35 -2.89 -9.41
N THR A 78 -10.62 -3.11 -8.31
CA THR A 78 -10.38 -2.11 -7.27
C THR A 78 -8.97 -1.53 -7.35
N PRO A 79 -8.78 -0.20 -7.30
CA PRO A 79 -7.46 0.40 -7.33
C PRO A 79 -6.69 0.15 -6.02
N LEU A 80 -5.38 -0.05 -6.14
CA LEU A 80 -4.48 -0.23 -5.02
C LEU A 80 -3.96 1.11 -4.52
N LEU A 81 -3.96 1.28 -3.19
CA LEU A 81 -3.50 2.47 -2.50
C LEU A 81 -2.28 2.15 -1.63
N MET A 82 -1.31 3.07 -1.63
CA MET A 82 -0.22 3.07 -0.66
C MET A 82 -0.11 4.36 0.14
N LEU A 83 0.43 4.23 1.35
CA LEU A 83 0.90 5.37 2.15
C LEU A 83 2.37 5.66 1.83
N LEU A 84 2.67 6.89 1.39
CA LEU A 84 4.00 7.35 1.03
C LEU A 84 4.40 8.58 1.86
N ARG A 85 5.55 8.55 2.53
CA ARG A 85 6.03 9.64 3.37
C ARG A 85 6.94 10.59 2.58
N GLY A 86 6.36 11.44 1.74
CA GLY A 86 7.05 12.51 1.01
C GLY A 86 8.47 12.15 0.53
N GLN A 87 9.45 12.97 0.90
CA GLN A 87 10.86 12.78 0.54
C GLN A 87 11.51 11.54 1.18
N ASN A 88 10.90 10.98 2.22
CA ASN A 88 11.40 9.80 2.91
C ASN A 88 10.90 8.51 2.28
N ILE A 89 9.93 8.58 1.35
CA ILE A 89 9.38 7.44 0.65
C ILE A 89 8.82 6.41 1.66
N VAL A 90 9.47 5.25 1.78
CA VAL A 90 9.20 4.17 2.74
C VAL A 90 10.39 3.92 3.67
N GLY A 91 11.38 4.81 3.67
CA GLY A 91 12.57 4.73 4.49
C GLY A 91 12.58 5.76 5.63
N TYR A 92 13.70 5.82 6.35
CA TYR A 92 13.84 6.60 7.59
C TYR A 92 14.57 7.95 7.44
N ARG A 93 15.00 8.31 6.22
CA ARG A 93 15.72 9.55 5.91
C ARG A 93 15.23 10.16 4.60
N HIS A 94 15.56 11.43 4.36
CA HIS A 94 15.31 12.08 3.08
C HIS A 94 16.14 11.43 1.96
N TYR A 95 15.50 11.21 0.82
CA TYR A 95 16.15 10.75 -0.40
C TYR A 95 16.22 11.88 -1.44
N PRO A 96 17.23 11.90 -2.31
CA PRO A 96 17.25 12.81 -3.46
C PRO A 96 16.03 12.60 -4.38
N ASP A 97 15.61 13.66 -5.06
CA ASP A 97 14.41 13.65 -5.91
C ASP A 97 14.42 12.58 -7.00
N ASP A 98 15.58 12.27 -7.57
CA ASP A 98 15.69 11.26 -8.62
C ASP A 98 15.37 9.87 -8.07
N ILE A 99 15.72 9.57 -6.83
CA ILE A 99 15.34 8.34 -6.13
C ILE A 99 13.83 8.33 -5.85
N VAL A 100 13.25 9.44 -5.38
CA VAL A 100 11.80 9.55 -5.14
C VAL A 100 11.03 9.31 -6.44
N ARG A 101 11.41 9.98 -7.53
CA ARG A 101 10.79 9.81 -8.85
C ARG A 101 10.93 8.37 -9.37
N ARG A 102 12.10 7.76 -9.21
CA ARG A 102 12.32 6.35 -9.59
C ARG A 102 11.46 5.40 -8.77
N PHE A 103 11.32 5.62 -7.47
CA PHE A 103 10.48 4.80 -6.61
C PHE A 103 9.01 4.87 -7.04
N VAL A 104 8.47 6.07 -7.24
CA VAL A 104 7.08 6.25 -7.67
C VAL A 104 6.86 5.59 -9.04
N LYS A 105 7.78 5.81 -9.99
CA LYS A 105 7.71 5.16 -11.31
C LYS A 105 7.73 3.63 -11.20
N ALA A 106 8.59 3.07 -10.36
CA ALA A 106 8.64 1.64 -10.12
C ALA A 106 7.36 1.11 -9.47
N ALA A 107 6.80 1.81 -8.48
CA ALA A 107 5.54 1.43 -7.84
C ALA A 107 4.38 1.40 -8.83
N VAL A 108 4.24 2.41 -9.68
CA VAL A 108 3.22 2.43 -10.75
C VAL A 108 3.40 1.26 -11.72
N VAL A 109 4.63 1.03 -12.21
CA VAL A 109 4.92 -0.08 -13.14
C VAL A 109 4.57 -1.45 -12.55
N ASN A 110 4.66 -1.61 -11.22
CA ASN A 110 4.32 -2.86 -10.54
C ASN A 110 2.85 -2.97 -10.13
N GLY A 111 2.04 -1.93 -10.38
CA GLY A 111 0.58 -1.99 -10.19
C GLY A 111 -0.01 -1.09 -9.12
N MET A 112 0.76 -0.14 -8.57
CA MET A 112 0.21 0.85 -7.64
C MET A 112 -0.60 1.91 -8.38
N ASP A 113 -1.81 2.21 -7.91
CA ASP A 113 -2.74 3.13 -8.58
C ASP A 113 -2.83 4.48 -7.84
N ILE A 114 -2.88 4.47 -6.51
CA ILE A 114 -3.12 5.66 -5.67
C ILE A 114 -1.99 5.83 -4.64
N PHE A 115 -1.47 7.05 -4.56
CA PHE A 115 -0.45 7.44 -3.57
C PHE A 115 -1.06 8.43 -2.58
N ARG A 116 -1.24 8.00 -1.32
CA ARG A 116 -1.57 8.88 -0.21
C ARG A 116 -0.27 9.45 0.35
N ILE A 117 0.02 10.70 0.02
CA ILE A 117 1.25 11.38 0.41
C ILE A 117 1.01 12.15 1.71
N PHE A 118 1.94 12.03 2.65
CA PHE A 118 1.97 12.87 3.85
C PHE A 118 3.39 13.29 4.22
N ASP A 119 3.48 14.38 4.98
CA ASP A 119 4.70 14.84 5.64
C ASP A 119 4.43 14.95 7.15
N ALA A 120 5.41 14.53 7.96
CA ALA A 120 5.23 14.45 9.41
C ALA A 120 5.32 15.81 10.13
N GLN A 121 5.98 16.80 9.51
CA GLN A 121 6.15 18.15 10.09
C GLN A 121 5.22 19.18 9.45
N GLN A 122 4.43 18.80 8.44
CA GLN A 122 3.57 19.70 7.65
C GLN A 122 4.32 20.97 7.22
N HIS A 123 5.53 20.83 6.68
CA HIS A 123 6.19 21.96 6.05
C HIS A 123 5.31 22.44 4.89
N GLN A 124 4.68 23.62 5.08
CA GLN A 124 3.94 24.34 4.04
C GLN A 124 4.89 24.84 2.96
#